data_AF-A0A3A6D6C9-F1
#
_entry.id   AF-A0A3A6D6C9-F1
#
_cell.length_a   1.000
_cell.length_b   1.000
_cell.length_c   1.000
_cell.angle_alpha   90.00
_cell.angle_beta   90.00
_cell.angle_gamma   90.00
#
_symmetry.space_group_name_H-M   'P 1'
#
loop_
_entity.id
_entity.type
_entity.pdbx_description
1 polymer ?
#
loop_
_entity_poly.entity_id
_entity_poly.type
_entity_poly.pdbx_seq_one_letter_code
_entity_poly.pdbx_strand_id
1 'polypeptide(L)'
;MDRKYKVGGYVKLAKLWERAKDAAVAYHSSYYAEKFKTDSDKKLVGVYIDITGNKEIYKRPEMVHLLKDCKKGAVNLIFSQTRAYLAANTCDFCFLLKYLFDLPMRVDIVTDDDDQRVDTILDIENQRQNLKELAEKYTSIRRKDYLEWRIRLEHEMTKAGEK
;
A
#
# COMPACT_ATOMS: atom_id res chain seq x y z
N MET A 1 9.19 3.92 -25.04
CA MET A 1 9.05 4.68 -23.77
C MET A 1 9.25 3.69 -22.65
N ASP A 2 10.45 3.68 -22.08
CA ASP A 2 10.88 2.70 -21.08
C ASP A 2 10.45 3.16 -19.68
N ARG A 3 9.14 3.09 -19.40
CA ARG A 3 8.59 3.54 -18.11
C ARG A 3 8.49 2.34 -17.17
N LYS A 4 9.58 2.07 -16.47
CA LYS A 4 9.60 1.10 -15.37
C LYS A 4 8.63 1.52 -14.26
N TYR A 5 7.90 0.57 -13.70
CA TYR A 5 7.12 0.74 -12.48
C TYR A 5 8.07 1.12 -11.32
N LYS A 6 7.70 2.14 -10.56
CA LYS A 6 8.37 2.58 -9.35
C LYS A 6 7.70 1.93 -8.16
N VAL A 7 8.37 0.92 -7.61
CA VAL A 7 7.83 0.02 -6.61
C VAL A 7 8.08 0.54 -5.21
N GLY A 8 7.00 0.75 -4.46
CA GLY A 8 7.04 0.88 -3.02
C GLY A 8 6.72 -0.46 -2.39
N GLY A 9 7.70 -1.07 -1.72
CA GLY A 9 7.48 -2.28 -0.94
C GLY A 9 6.82 -1.93 0.40
N TYR A 10 5.74 -2.59 0.78
CA TYR A 10 5.08 -2.30 2.05
C TYR A 10 5.01 -3.54 2.96
N VAL A 11 5.40 -3.34 4.22
CA VAL A 11 5.40 -4.39 5.25
C VAL A 11 4.75 -3.86 6.52
N LYS A 12 3.86 -4.67 7.11
CA LYS A 12 3.28 -4.41 8.43
C LYS A 12 3.57 -5.57 9.36
N LEU A 13 4.34 -5.31 10.41
CA LEU A 13 4.67 -6.28 11.46
C LEU A 13 3.93 -5.97 12.76
N ALA A 14 3.70 -6.99 13.56
CA ALA A 14 3.16 -6.82 14.90
C ALA A 14 4.18 -6.17 15.86
N LYS A 15 3.67 -5.51 16.90
CA LYS A 15 4.49 -4.79 17.90
C LYS A 15 5.58 -5.64 18.57
N LEU A 16 5.39 -6.96 18.66
CA LEU A 16 6.40 -7.88 19.21
C LEU A 16 7.75 -7.80 18.50
N TRP A 17 7.76 -7.42 17.22
CA TRP A 17 8.97 -7.26 16.43
C TRP A 17 9.78 -6.01 16.78
N GLU A 18 9.28 -5.11 17.64
CA GLU A 18 10.04 -3.93 18.10
C GLU A 18 11.37 -4.34 18.76
N ARG A 19 11.40 -5.47 19.47
CA ARG A 19 12.62 -5.99 20.11
C ARG A 19 13.69 -6.48 19.12
N ALA A 20 13.28 -6.80 17.89
CA ALA A 20 14.14 -7.26 16.81
C ALA A 20 14.00 -6.35 15.58
N LYS A 21 13.75 -5.05 15.81
CA LYS A 21 13.42 -4.08 14.76
C LYS A 21 14.46 -4.06 13.64
N ASP A 22 15.74 -3.95 13.99
CA ASP A 22 16.81 -3.82 13.01
C ASP A 22 16.94 -5.07 12.14
N ALA A 23 16.82 -6.26 12.75
CA ALA A 23 16.83 -7.53 12.03
C ALA A 23 15.61 -7.66 11.09
N ALA A 24 14.41 -7.28 11.55
CA ALA A 24 13.20 -7.31 10.75
C ALA A 24 13.29 -6.34 9.56
N VAL A 25 13.76 -5.11 9.80
CA VAL A 25 13.98 -4.11 8.75
C VAL A 25 15.00 -4.64 7.73
N ALA A 26 16.17 -5.11 8.18
CA ALA A 26 17.21 -5.63 7.30
C ALA A 26 16.72 -6.82 6.44
N TYR A 27 15.96 -7.74 7.05
CA TYR A 27 15.39 -8.90 6.36
C TYR A 27 14.45 -8.47 5.22
N HIS A 28 13.45 -7.64 5.53
CA HIS A 28 12.48 -7.22 4.52
C HIS A 28 13.13 -6.31 3.46
N SER A 29 14.00 -5.38 3.85
CA SER A 29 14.74 -4.57 2.88
C SER A 29 15.55 -5.43 1.91
N SER A 30 16.21 -6.49 2.40
CA SER A 30 16.97 -7.42 1.55
C SER A 30 16.07 -8.24 0.63
N TYR A 31 14.93 -8.74 1.15
CA TYR A 31 13.94 -9.47 0.35
C TYR A 31 13.46 -8.63 -0.85
N TYR A 32 13.05 -7.37 -0.61
CA TYR A 32 12.58 -6.50 -1.67
C TYR A 32 13.69 -6.13 -2.65
N ALA A 33 14.90 -5.85 -2.15
CA ALA A 33 16.05 -5.51 -2.99
C ALA A 33 16.39 -6.65 -3.94
N GLU A 34 16.48 -7.89 -3.45
CA GLU A 34 16.75 -9.06 -4.28
C GLU A 34 15.59 -9.37 -5.24
N LYS A 35 14.33 -9.26 -4.79
CA LYS A 35 13.15 -9.52 -5.64
C LYS A 35 13.08 -8.65 -6.89
N PHE A 36 13.49 -7.38 -6.78
CA PHE A 36 13.44 -6.43 -7.89
C PHE A 36 14.82 -6.13 -8.50
N LYS A 37 15.87 -6.86 -8.10
CA LYS A 37 17.26 -6.63 -8.54
C LYS A 37 17.44 -6.75 -10.05
N THR A 38 16.78 -7.73 -10.64
CA THR A 38 16.91 -8.09 -12.06
C THR A 38 15.61 -7.92 -12.84
N ASP A 39 14.58 -7.29 -12.26
CA ASP A 39 13.32 -7.02 -12.95
C ASP A 39 13.53 -5.85 -13.94
N SER A 40 13.30 -6.11 -15.24
CA SER A 40 13.50 -5.11 -16.28
C SER A 40 12.44 -4.01 -16.23
N ASP A 41 11.23 -4.34 -15.77
CA ASP A 41 10.04 -3.50 -15.89
C ASP A 41 9.71 -2.80 -14.57
N LYS A 42 10.36 -3.19 -13.48
CA LYS A 42 10.13 -2.66 -12.14
C LYS A 42 11.43 -2.18 -11.50
N LYS A 43 11.34 -1.08 -10.77
CA LYS A 43 12.43 -0.50 -9.99
C LYS A 43 11.95 -0.25 -8.57
N LEU A 44 12.58 -0.90 -7.59
CA LEU A 44 12.35 -0.59 -6.18
C LEU A 44 12.81 0.84 -5.87
N VAL A 45 11.90 1.66 -5.34
CA VAL A 45 12.20 3.04 -4.92
C VAL A 45 12.20 3.22 -3.40
N GLY A 46 11.58 2.31 -2.66
CA GLY A 46 11.58 2.32 -1.19
C GLY A 46 10.92 1.08 -0.59
N VAL A 47 11.25 0.80 0.66
CA VAL A 47 10.59 -0.23 1.49
C VAL A 47 10.07 0.46 2.76
N TYR A 48 8.75 0.43 2.92
CA TYR A 48 7.98 1.12 3.93
C TYR A 48 7.55 0.09 4.98
N ILE A 49 8.15 0.15 6.17
CA ILE A 49 8.03 -0.90 7.19
C ILE A 49 7.40 -0.35 8.47
N ASP A 50 6.14 -0.72 8.70
CA ASP A 50 5.43 -0.41 9.93
C ASP A 50 5.51 -1.56 10.93
N ILE A 51 6.20 -1.36 12.06
CA ILE A 51 6.14 -2.27 13.21
C ILE A 51 5.14 -1.69 14.21
N THR A 52 3.90 -2.18 14.18
CA THR A 52 2.81 -1.59 14.97
C THR A 52 1.66 -2.54 15.27
N GLY A 53 0.97 -2.29 16.39
CA GLY A 53 -0.31 -2.90 16.71
C GLY A 53 -1.51 -2.20 16.06
N ASN A 54 -1.33 -1.00 15.51
CA ASN A 54 -2.41 -0.19 14.97
C ASN A 54 -3.05 -0.87 13.74
N LYS A 55 -4.38 -0.95 13.76
CA LYS A 55 -5.15 -1.51 12.65
C LYS A 55 -5.49 -0.44 11.63
N GLU A 56 -5.75 0.77 12.09
CA GLU A 56 -6.14 1.91 11.28
C GLU A 56 -4.97 2.45 10.46
N ILE A 57 -5.18 2.62 9.15
CA ILE A 57 -4.13 2.99 8.19
C ILE A 57 -3.48 4.34 8.52
N TYR A 58 -4.26 5.36 8.90
CA TYR A 58 -3.71 6.69 9.21
C TYR A 58 -2.77 6.70 10.44
N LYS A 59 -2.76 5.64 11.26
CA LYS A 59 -1.85 5.51 12.41
C LYS A 59 -0.59 4.69 12.09
N ARG A 60 -0.37 4.37 10.81
CA ARG A 60 0.77 3.59 10.32
C ARG A 60 1.69 4.53 9.53
N PRO A 61 2.73 5.10 10.16
CA PRO A 61 3.52 6.18 9.57
C PRO A 61 4.12 5.83 8.20
N GLU A 62 4.62 4.60 8.02
CA GLU A 62 5.24 4.21 6.73
C GLU A 62 4.19 3.98 5.64
N MET A 63 2.99 3.49 5.97
CA MET A 63 1.85 3.47 5.04
C MET A 63 1.44 4.87 4.62
N VAL A 64 1.36 5.82 5.57
CA VAL A 64 1.03 7.22 5.29
C VAL A 64 2.07 7.84 4.35
N HIS A 65 3.36 7.56 4.59
CA HIS A 65 4.46 7.98 3.73
C HIS A 65 4.36 7.38 2.32
N LEU A 66 4.13 6.07 2.20
CA LEU A 66 3.93 5.39 0.92
C LEU A 66 2.79 6.00 0.12
N LEU A 67 1.64 6.26 0.76
CA LEU A 67 0.48 6.84 0.08
C LEU A 67 0.73 8.29 -0.35
N LYS A 68 1.54 9.04 0.39
CA LYS A 68 1.99 10.38 0.00
C LYS A 68 2.89 10.30 -1.25
N ASP A 69 3.79 9.34 -1.31
CA ASP A 69 4.64 9.11 -2.49
C ASP A 69 3.84 8.62 -3.70
N CYS A 70 2.79 7.83 -3.48
CA CYS A 70 1.82 7.49 -4.51
C CYS A 70 1.11 8.73 -5.06
N LYS A 71 0.63 9.62 -4.18
CA LYS A 71 -0.04 10.87 -4.57
C LYS A 71 0.88 11.82 -5.34
N LYS A 72 2.17 11.85 -5.01
CA LYS A 72 3.21 12.60 -5.75
C LYS A 72 3.67 11.89 -7.04
N GLY A 73 3.19 10.68 -7.30
CA GLY A 73 3.61 9.84 -8.40
C GLY A 73 5.05 9.34 -8.28
N ALA A 74 5.69 9.44 -7.11
CA ALA A 74 7.02 8.89 -6.83
C ALA A 74 7.00 7.36 -6.78
N VAL A 75 5.90 6.79 -6.27
CA VAL A 75 5.55 5.36 -6.35
C VAL A 75 4.33 5.23 -7.25
N ASN A 76 4.31 4.21 -8.12
CA ASN A 76 3.11 3.86 -8.90
C ASN A 76 2.78 2.36 -8.88
N LEU A 77 3.54 1.57 -8.13
CA LEU A 77 3.25 0.18 -7.82
C LEU A 77 3.49 -0.07 -6.32
N ILE A 78 2.44 -0.47 -5.60
CA ILE A 78 2.56 -0.98 -4.24
C ILE A 78 2.74 -2.49 -4.32
N PHE A 79 3.84 -3.00 -3.78
CA PHE A 79 4.05 -4.43 -3.62
C PHE A 79 4.04 -4.83 -2.15
N SER A 80 3.22 -5.81 -1.81
CA SER A 80 3.15 -6.35 -0.44
C SER A 80 3.25 -7.87 -0.46
N GLN A 81 3.96 -8.49 0.49
CA GLN A 81 4.02 -9.96 0.55
C GLN A 81 2.65 -10.60 0.81
N THR A 82 1.76 -9.89 1.52
CA THR A 82 0.37 -10.33 1.74
C THR A 82 -0.58 -9.14 1.75
N ARG A 83 -1.83 -9.37 1.37
CA ARG A 83 -2.93 -8.42 1.51
C ARG A 83 -3.17 -7.99 2.97
N ALA A 84 -2.87 -8.86 3.94
CA ALA A 84 -3.05 -8.56 5.36
C ALA A 84 -2.13 -7.43 5.87
N TYR A 85 -1.01 -7.18 5.17
CA TYR A 85 -0.19 -6.01 5.49
C TYR A 85 -0.94 -4.73 5.12
N LEU A 86 -1.52 -4.66 3.91
CA LEU A 86 -2.18 -3.47 3.39
C LEU A 86 -3.31 -2.98 4.32
N ALA A 87 -4.17 -3.89 4.77
CA ALA A 87 -5.28 -3.57 5.66
C ALA A 87 -5.63 -4.74 6.58
N ALA A 88 -5.99 -4.43 7.82
CA ALA A 88 -6.33 -5.45 8.83
C ALA A 88 -7.80 -5.92 8.75
N ASN A 89 -8.63 -5.24 7.96
CA ASN A 89 -10.06 -5.52 7.83
C ASN A 89 -10.55 -5.06 6.45
N THR A 90 -11.71 -5.57 6.02
CA THR A 90 -12.31 -5.28 4.71
C THR A 90 -12.66 -3.81 4.53
N CYS A 91 -13.05 -3.10 5.60
CA CYS A 91 -13.39 -1.69 5.52
C CYS A 91 -12.18 -0.83 5.12
N ASP A 92 -11.08 -0.93 5.88
CA ASP A 92 -9.84 -0.22 5.58
C ASP A 92 -9.29 -0.63 4.21
N PHE A 93 -9.46 -1.90 3.81
CA PHE A 93 -9.03 -2.36 2.49
C PHE A 93 -9.81 -1.68 1.36
N CYS A 94 -11.14 -1.67 1.43
CA CYS A 94 -11.97 -0.98 0.43
C CYS A 94 -11.73 0.54 0.41
N PHE A 95 -11.50 1.16 1.57
CA PHE A 95 -11.20 2.59 1.65
C PHE A 95 -9.83 2.91 1.03
N LEU A 96 -8.83 2.08 1.29
CA LEU A 96 -7.51 2.17 0.66
C LEU A 96 -7.58 2.03 -0.86
N LEU A 97 -8.30 1.01 -1.36
CA LEU A 97 -8.49 0.80 -2.79
C LEU A 97 -9.18 2.01 -3.44
N LYS A 98 -10.26 2.50 -2.82
CA LYS A 98 -10.97 3.68 -3.32
C LYS A 98 -10.04 4.88 -3.39
N TYR A 99 -9.28 5.14 -2.33
CA TYR A 99 -8.32 6.25 -2.29
C TYR A 99 -7.28 6.15 -3.41
N LEU A 100 -6.65 4.98 -3.56
CA LEU A 100 -5.61 4.76 -4.58
C LEU A 100 -6.15 4.88 -6.02
N PHE A 101 -7.35 4.37 -6.27
CA PHE A 101 -7.93 4.40 -7.62
C PHE A 101 -8.52 5.76 -8.00
N ASP A 102 -8.78 6.63 -7.02
CA ASP A 102 -9.18 8.03 -7.24
C ASP A 102 -7.98 8.97 -7.42
N LEU A 103 -6.75 8.51 -7.21
CA LEU A 103 -5.57 9.32 -7.48
C LEU A 103 -5.48 9.62 -8.99
N PRO A 104 -5.05 10.84 -9.38
CA PRO A 104 -4.90 11.20 -10.79
C PRO A 104 -3.83 10.36 -11.50
N MET A 105 -2.85 9.86 -10.73
CA MET A 105 -1.84 8.93 -11.21
C MET A 105 -2.30 7.51 -10.95
N ARG A 106 -2.27 6.65 -11.98
CA ARG A 106 -2.54 5.22 -11.82
C ARG A 106 -1.52 4.62 -10.83
N VAL A 107 -2.05 4.04 -9.76
CA VAL A 107 -1.29 3.19 -8.84
C VAL A 107 -1.82 1.76 -8.98
N ASP A 108 -0.90 0.83 -9.18
CA ASP A 108 -1.19 -0.61 -9.20
C ASP A 108 -0.79 -1.26 -7.87
N ILE A 109 -1.40 -2.40 -7.57
CA ILE A 109 -1.17 -3.16 -6.33
C ILE A 109 -0.91 -4.61 -6.71
N VAL A 110 0.15 -5.17 -6.15
CA VAL A 110 0.50 -6.59 -6.28
C VAL A 110 0.74 -7.19 -4.89
N THR A 111 0.15 -8.35 -4.62
CA THR A 111 0.44 -9.19 -3.47
C THR A 111 1.06 -10.53 -3.87
N ASP A 112 1.85 -11.11 -2.96
CA ASP A 112 2.58 -12.38 -3.16
C ASP A 112 1.92 -13.55 -2.42
N ASP A 113 0.67 -13.41 -1.95
CA ASP A 113 -0.03 -14.44 -1.20
C ASP A 113 -0.89 -15.34 -2.10
N ASP A 114 -0.93 -16.64 -1.80
CA ASP A 114 -1.55 -17.65 -2.66
C ASP A 114 -3.09 -17.62 -2.64
N ASP A 115 -3.70 -17.31 -1.49
CA ASP A 115 -5.16 -17.45 -1.32
C ASP A 115 -5.97 -16.28 -1.89
N GLN A 116 -5.45 -15.06 -1.76
CA GLN A 116 -6.18 -13.82 -2.03
C GLN A 116 -5.33 -12.80 -2.77
N ARG A 117 -4.56 -13.33 -3.73
CA ARG A 117 -3.65 -12.57 -4.56
C ARG A 117 -4.35 -11.40 -5.24
N VAL A 118 -3.81 -10.21 -5.05
CA VAL A 118 -4.14 -9.03 -5.83
C VAL A 118 -3.01 -8.82 -6.83
N ASP A 119 -3.32 -8.70 -8.11
CA ASP A 119 -2.36 -8.36 -9.15
C ASP A 119 -3.06 -7.49 -10.20
N THR A 120 -3.10 -6.18 -9.95
CA THR A 120 -3.78 -5.23 -10.85
C THR A 120 -2.96 -4.90 -12.11
N ILE A 121 -1.79 -5.52 -12.28
CA ILE A 121 -0.96 -5.40 -13.48
C ILE A 121 -1.28 -6.54 -14.43
N LEU A 122 -1.21 -7.79 -13.96
CA LEU A 122 -1.64 -8.94 -14.76
C LEU A 122 -3.14 -8.86 -15.06
N ASP A 123 -3.91 -8.32 -14.11
CA ASP A 123 -5.33 -7.98 -14.27
C ASP A 123 -6.19 -9.13 -14.82
N ILE A 124 -5.87 -10.35 -14.38
CA ILE A 124 -6.58 -11.57 -14.75
C ILE A 124 -8.06 -11.39 -14.39
N GLU A 125 -8.96 -11.75 -15.31
CA GLU A 125 -10.41 -11.62 -15.14
C GLU A 125 -10.89 -10.20 -14.77
N ASN A 126 -10.18 -9.16 -15.23
CA ASN A 126 -10.46 -7.75 -14.93
C ASN A 126 -10.47 -7.46 -13.42
N GLN A 127 -9.62 -8.14 -12.65
CA GLN A 127 -9.54 -8.00 -11.20
C GLN A 127 -9.46 -6.54 -10.75
N ARG A 128 -8.70 -5.70 -11.46
CA ARG A 128 -8.56 -4.27 -11.16
C ARG A 128 -9.90 -3.53 -11.23
N GLN A 129 -10.68 -3.79 -12.26
CA GLN A 129 -12.00 -3.18 -12.43
C GLN A 129 -12.97 -3.71 -11.36
N ASN A 130 -12.95 -5.01 -11.09
CA ASN A 130 -13.77 -5.63 -10.05
C ASN A 130 -13.46 -5.06 -8.64
N LEU A 131 -12.18 -4.86 -8.32
CA LEU A 131 -11.74 -4.24 -7.07
C LEU A 131 -12.19 -2.76 -6.99
N LYS A 132 -12.18 -2.04 -8.11
CA LYS A 132 -12.64 -0.65 -8.16
C LYS A 132 -14.15 -0.57 -7.90
N GLU A 133 -14.95 -1.39 -8.56
CA GLU A 133 -16.40 -1.45 -8.36
C GLU A 133 -16.76 -1.87 -6.93
N LEU A 134 -16.04 -2.86 -6.37
CA LEU A 134 -16.18 -3.25 -4.97
C LEU A 134 -15.93 -2.08 -4.03
N ALA A 135 -14.82 -1.36 -4.22
CA ALA A 135 -14.45 -0.22 -3.39
C ALA A 135 -15.46 0.93 -3.52
N GLU A 136 -15.94 1.22 -4.74
CA GLU A 136 -16.95 2.24 -5.00
C GLU A 136 -18.31 1.90 -4.38
N LYS A 137 -18.76 0.65 -4.53
CA LYS A 137 -20.00 0.17 -3.89
C LYS A 137 -19.89 0.21 -2.37
N TYR A 138 -18.77 -0.21 -1.81
CA TYR A 138 -18.57 -0.23 -0.36
C TYR A 138 -18.53 1.19 0.23
N THR A 139 -17.82 2.10 -0.45
CA THR A 139 -17.68 3.49 0.01
C THR A 139 -18.94 4.32 -0.21
N SER A 140 -19.79 4.01 -1.20
CA SER A 140 -21.06 4.72 -1.39
C SER A 140 -22.04 4.45 -0.24
N ILE A 141 -22.08 3.22 0.27
CA ILE A 141 -22.88 2.83 1.44
C ILE A 141 -22.33 3.45 2.73
N ARG A 142 -21.00 3.59 2.82
CA ARG A 142 -20.29 4.13 4.00
C ARG A 142 -19.64 5.48 3.75
N ARG A 143 -20.34 6.36 3.02
CA ARG A 143 -19.78 7.60 2.51
C ARG A 143 -19.21 8.50 3.61
N LYS A 144 -19.93 8.66 4.72
CA LYS A 144 -19.48 9.48 5.86
C LYS A 144 -18.18 8.93 6.44
N ASP A 145 -18.14 7.63 6.71
CA ASP A 145 -16.97 6.95 7.29
C ASP A 145 -15.75 7.06 6.36
N TYR A 146 -15.94 6.89 5.05
CA TYR A 146 -14.85 7.04 4.08
C TYR A 146 -14.30 8.47 4.05
N LEU A 147 -15.17 9.49 4.10
CA LEU A 147 -14.74 10.89 4.12
C LEU A 147 -13.97 11.21 5.41
N GLU A 148 -14.44 10.76 6.57
CA GLU A 148 -13.73 10.93 7.84
C GLU A 148 -12.38 10.20 7.84
N TRP A 149 -12.33 8.97 7.32
CA TRP A 149 -11.10 8.21 7.16
C TRP A 149 -10.10 8.94 6.27
N ARG A 150 -10.57 9.48 5.13
CA ARG A 150 -9.73 10.23 4.18
C ARG A 150 -9.17 11.50 4.80
N ILE A 151 -10.00 12.26 5.52
CA ILE A 151 -9.58 13.48 6.22
C ILE A 151 -8.46 13.17 7.22
N ARG A 152 -8.60 12.10 8.02
CA ARG A 152 -7.56 11.69 8.98
C ARG A 152 -6.27 11.28 8.26
N LEU A 153 -6.38 10.52 7.18
CA LEU A 153 -5.22 10.11 6.38
C LEU A 153 -4.47 11.34 5.82
N GLU A 154 -5.18 12.26 5.18
CA GLU A 154 -4.56 13.45 4.57
C GLU A 154 -3.99 14.42 5.60
N HIS A 155 -4.60 14.49 6.79
CA HIS A 155 -4.07 15.24 7.93
C HIS A 155 -2.69 14.69 8.35
N GLU A 156 -2.57 13.38 8.54
CA GLU A 156 -1.31 12.74 8.93
C GLU A 156 -0.24 12.84 7.81
N MET A 157 -0.63 12.78 6.54
CA MET A 157 0.28 13.01 5.41
C MET A 157 0.91 14.42 5.43
N THR A 158 0.12 15.42 5.86
CA THR A 158 0.55 16.83 5.91
C THR A 158 1.56 17.00 7.03
N LYS A 159 1.26 16.51 8.25
CA LYS A 159 2.20 16.51 9.39
C LYS A 159 3.53 15.83 9.07
N ALA A 160 3.50 14.72 8.33
CA ALA A 160 4.71 13.98 7.96
C ALA A 160 5.64 14.75 7.00
N GLY A 161 5.22 15.91 6.46
CA GLY A 161 6.06 16.77 5.61
C GLY A 161 6.72 17.95 6.32
N GLU A 162 6.42 18.17 7.60
CA GLU A 162 6.91 19.31 8.39
C GLU A 162 8.10 18.95 9.29
N LYS A 163 8.71 17.77 9.08
CA LYS A 163 9.94 17.33 9.75
C LYS A 163 11.08 17.26 8.76
#